data_AF-A0A2V8HQQ5-F1
#
_entry.id   AF-A0A2V8HQQ5-F1
#
_cell.length_a   1.000
_cell.length_b   1.000
_cell.length_c   1.000
_cell.angle_alpha   90.00
_cell.angle_beta   90.00
_cell.angle_gamma   90.00
#
_symmetry.space_group_name_H-M   'P 1'
#
loop_
_entity.id
_entity.type
_entity.pdbx_description
1 polymer ?
#
loop_
_entity_poly.entity_id
_entity_poly.type
_entity_poly.pdbx_seq_one_letter_code
_entity_poly.pdbx_strand_id
1 'polypeptide(L)'
;QAILSADAYALDRVNRASGDAARFDEQQAAYRKAPEITRRRLYLETMNRVLPRVGGKVIIDKDAKSVVPLLPLDRLTQALAAGKAGGK
;
A
#
# COMPACT_ATOMS: atom_id res chain seq x y z
N GLN A 1 30.10 9.50 -24.38
CA GLN A 1 29.24 9.58 -23.17
C GLN A 1 28.26 8.40 -23.08
N ALA A 2 27.67 7.92 -24.18
CA ALA A 2 26.71 6.80 -24.18
C ALA A 2 27.24 5.46 -23.61
N ILE A 3 28.53 5.14 -23.83
CA ILE A 3 29.15 3.89 -23.35
C ILE A 3 29.21 3.88 -21.81
N LEU A 4 29.74 4.95 -21.21
CA LEU A 4 29.83 5.10 -19.75
C LEU A 4 28.44 5.04 -19.07
N SER A 5 27.41 5.62 -19.69
CA SER A 5 26.04 5.53 -19.16
C SER A 5 25.46 4.12 -19.25
N ALA A 6 25.78 3.37 -20.32
CA ALA A 6 25.35 2.00 -20.47
C ALA A 6 26.02 1.07 -19.44
N ASP A 7 27.33 1.26 -19.21
CA ASP A 7 28.09 0.52 -18.21
C ASP A 7 27.58 0.82 -16.79
N ALA A 8 27.30 2.08 -16.49
CA ALA A 8 26.70 2.48 -15.22
C ALA A 8 25.31 1.85 -15.01
N TYR A 9 24.47 1.85 -16.04
CA TYR A 9 23.14 1.23 -15.98
C TYR A 9 23.21 -0.30 -15.78
N ALA A 10 24.14 -0.96 -16.47
CA ALA A 10 24.36 -2.40 -16.32
C ALA A 10 24.82 -2.74 -14.89
N LEU A 11 25.79 -1.98 -14.36
CA LEU A 11 26.27 -2.16 -13.00
C LEU A 11 25.16 -1.92 -11.96
N ASP A 12 24.39 -0.86 -12.13
CA ASP A 12 23.26 -0.52 -11.27
C ASP A 12 22.17 -1.60 -11.30
N ARG A 13 21.84 -2.15 -12.47
CA ARG A 13 20.94 -3.31 -12.62
C ARG A 13 21.44 -4.54 -11.85
N VAL A 14 22.72 -4.88 -11.99
CA VAL A 14 23.32 -6.03 -11.30
C VAL A 14 23.31 -5.82 -9.78
N ASN A 15 23.71 -4.62 -9.32
CA ASN A 15 23.72 -4.31 -7.89
C ASN A 15 22.32 -4.34 -7.28
N ARG A 16 21.31 -3.81 -7.97
CA ARG A 16 19.92 -3.92 -7.52
C ARG A 16 19.46 -5.37 -7.42
N ALA A 17 19.70 -6.16 -8.47
CA ALA A 17 19.31 -7.56 -8.49
C ALA A 17 19.97 -8.37 -7.36
N SER A 18 21.27 -8.15 -7.13
CA SER A 18 22.00 -8.77 -6.01
C SER A 18 21.46 -8.34 -4.65
N GLY A 19 21.13 -7.06 -4.48
CA GLY A 19 20.51 -6.56 -3.25
C GLY A 19 19.10 -7.10 -3.03
N ASP A 20 18.31 -7.26 -4.08
CA ASP A 20 16.98 -7.88 -4.02
C ASP A 20 17.06 -9.35 -3.61
N ALA A 21 18.01 -10.11 -4.18
CA ALA A 21 18.25 -11.50 -3.83
C ALA A 21 18.67 -11.65 -2.36
N ALA A 22 19.63 -10.84 -1.91
CA ALA A 22 20.09 -10.87 -0.51
C ALA A 22 18.95 -10.57 0.48
N ARG A 23 18.12 -9.56 0.19
CA ARG A 23 16.93 -9.26 1.01
C ARG A 23 15.93 -10.42 1.05
N PHE A 24 15.75 -11.11 -0.07
CA PHE A 24 14.87 -12.27 -0.13
C PHE A 24 15.41 -13.42 0.72
N ASP A 25 16.71 -13.71 0.65
CA ASP A 25 17.33 -14.79 1.44
C ASP A 25 17.18 -14.54 2.95
N GLU A 26 17.39 -13.30 3.40
CA GLU A 26 17.16 -12.91 4.80
C GLU A 26 15.70 -13.13 5.24
N GLN A 27 14.74 -12.73 4.40
CA GLN A 27 13.31 -12.95 4.67
C GLN A 27 12.96 -14.44 4.67
N GLN A 28 13.53 -15.22 3.77
CA GLN A 28 13.32 -16.67 3.71
C GLN A 28 13.85 -17.35 4.98
N ALA A 29 15.03 -16.96 5.45
CA ALA A 29 15.60 -17.49 6.69
C ALA A 29 14.69 -17.18 7.90
N ALA A 30 14.19 -15.94 8.00
CA ALA A 30 13.24 -15.55 9.05
C ALA A 30 11.92 -16.34 8.96
N TYR A 31 11.41 -16.55 7.74
CA TYR A 31 10.20 -17.33 7.50
C TYR A 31 10.37 -18.80 7.91
N ARG A 32 11.51 -19.43 7.58
CA ARG A 32 11.82 -20.81 7.98
C ARG A 32 11.86 -20.95 9.51
N LYS A 33 12.34 -19.93 10.21
CA LYS A 33 12.41 -19.93 11.68
C LYS A 33 11.04 -19.73 12.35
N ALA A 34 10.22 -18.82 11.83
CA ALA A 34 8.94 -18.45 12.42
C ALA A 34 7.89 -18.10 11.35
N PRO A 35 7.26 -19.09 10.72
CA PRO A 35 6.38 -18.87 9.56
C PRO A 35 5.09 -18.11 9.93
N GLU A 36 4.46 -18.45 11.05
CA GLU A 36 3.19 -17.82 11.47
C GLU A 36 3.34 -16.32 11.76
N ILE A 37 4.39 -15.96 12.52
CA ILE A 37 4.65 -14.56 12.90
C ILE A 37 5.05 -13.75 11.67
N THR A 38 5.87 -14.33 10.78
CA THR A 38 6.33 -13.67 9.56
C THR A 38 5.16 -13.42 8.60
N ARG A 39 4.26 -14.40 8.40
CA ARG A 39 3.03 -14.20 7.62
C ARG A 39 2.14 -13.12 8.21
N ARG A 40 1.93 -13.15 9.53
CA ARG A 40 1.10 -12.16 10.21
C ARG A 40 1.65 -10.75 10.06
N ARG A 41 2.96 -10.57 10.24
CA ARG A 41 3.64 -9.29 10.00
C ARG A 41 3.43 -8.80 8.57
N LEU A 42 3.73 -9.64 7.58
CA LEU A 42 3.60 -9.27 6.16
C LEU A 42 2.18 -8.84 5.81
N TYR A 43 1.18 -9.56 6.33
CA TYR A 43 -0.23 -9.21 6.14
C TYR A 43 -0.55 -7.84 6.76
N LEU A 44 -0.19 -7.63 8.03
CA LEU A 44 -0.47 -6.38 8.73
C LEU A 44 0.24 -5.18 8.10
N GLU A 45 1.50 -5.33 7.68
CA GLU A 45 2.26 -4.28 7.01
C GLU A 45 1.66 -3.92 5.65
N THR A 46 1.33 -4.94 4.84
CA THR A 46 0.64 -4.75 3.56
C THR A 46 -0.68 -4.03 3.77
N MET A 47 -1.48 -4.50 4.74
CA MET A 47 -2.78 -3.92 5.02
C MET A 47 -2.65 -2.49 5.54
N ASN A 48 -1.63 -2.18 6.35
CA ASN A 48 -1.34 -0.80 6.76
C ASN A 48 -0.97 0.12 5.58
N ARG A 49 -0.32 -0.41 4.54
CA ARG A 49 0.02 0.37 3.32
C ARG A 49 -1.19 0.53 2.39
N VAL A 50 -2.03 -0.48 2.28
CA VAL A 50 -3.16 -0.52 1.33
C VAL A 50 -4.37 0.20 1.90
N LEU A 51 -4.74 -0.03 3.16
CA LEU A 51 -5.96 0.52 3.78
C LEU A 51 -6.13 2.04 3.62
N PRO A 52 -5.10 2.90 3.77
CA PRO A 52 -5.25 4.34 3.56
C PRO A 52 -5.61 4.73 2.13
N ARG A 53 -5.22 3.91 1.14
CA ARG A 53 -5.46 4.16 -0.28
C ARG A 53 -6.87 3.78 -0.74
N VAL A 54 -7.59 2.99 0.05
CA VAL A 54 -8.92 2.46 -0.32
C VAL A 54 -10.06 3.47 -0.03
N GLY A 55 -9.75 4.62 0.57
CA GLY A 55 -10.72 5.69 0.80
C GLY A 55 -11.44 5.62 2.15
N GLY A 56 -12.73 5.94 2.18
CA GLY A 56 -13.52 6.08 3.41
C GLY A 56 -13.65 4.77 4.20
N LYS A 57 -12.86 4.61 5.25
CA LYS A 57 -12.95 3.48 6.17
C LYS A 57 -13.97 3.78 7.26
N VAL A 58 -15.09 3.06 7.26
CA VAL A 58 -16.06 3.09 8.37
C VAL A 58 -15.84 1.84 9.21
N ILE A 59 -15.40 2.02 10.46
CA ILE A 59 -15.23 0.93 11.43
C ILE A 59 -16.48 0.94 12.31
N ILE A 60 -17.32 -0.09 12.20
CA ILE A 60 -18.54 -0.23 13.02
C ILE A 60 -18.28 -1.34 14.03
N ASP A 61 -18.33 -1.00 15.31
CA ASP A 61 -18.30 -1.97 16.39
C ASP A 61 -19.67 -2.67 16.48
N LYS A 62 -19.65 -4.00 16.65
CA LYS A 62 -20.86 -4.84 16.78
C LYS A 62 -21.70 -4.47 18.00
N ASP A 63 -21.08 -3.90 19.03
CA ASP A 63 -21.75 -3.47 20.26
C ASP A 63 -22.24 -2.00 20.18
N ALA A 64 -21.89 -1.27 19.12
CA ALA A 64 -22.30 0.10 18.92
C ALA A 64 -23.72 0.18 18.33
N LYS A 65 -24.72 0.10 19.21
CA LYS A 65 -26.16 0.15 18.88
C LYS A 65 -26.65 1.43 18.19
N SER A 66 -25.80 2.43 18.01
CA SER A 66 -26.12 3.62 17.21
C SER A 66 -24.83 4.34 16.82
N VAL A 67 -24.26 3.97 15.69
CA VAL A 67 -23.28 4.84 15.02
C VAL A 67 -24.04 5.51 13.90
N VAL A 68 -24.52 6.73 14.12
CA VAL A 68 -24.95 7.60 13.02
C VAL A 68 -23.71 7.80 12.15
N PRO A 69 -23.69 7.32 10.89
CA PRO A 69 -22.58 7.62 10.01
C PRO A 69 -22.58 9.13 9.84
N LEU A 70 -21.60 9.82 10.42
CA LEU A 70 -21.35 11.22 10.08
C LEU A 70 -20.79 11.19 8.67
N LEU A 71 -21.68 11.15 7.67
CA LEU A 71 -21.32 11.41 6.29
C LEU A 71 -20.78 12.83 6.30
N PRO A 72 -19.48 13.07 6.03
CA PRO A 72 -18.99 14.44 5.92
C PRO A 72 -19.75 15.08 4.77
N LEU A 73 -20.63 16.04 5.09
CA LEU A 73 -21.47 16.75 4.12
C LEU A 73 -20.62 17.38 3.01
N ASP A 74 -19.37 17.73 3.34
CA ASP A 74 -18.35 18.25 2.41
C ASP A 74 -18.05 17.27 1.25
N ARG A 75 -18.12 15.96 1.48
CA ARG A 75 -17.91 14.96 0.43
C ARG A 75 -19.14 14.79 -0.45
N LEU A 76 -20.34 14.96 0.11
CA LEU A 76 -21.59 14.97 -0.67
C LEU A 76 -21.67 16.22 -1.54
N THR A 77 -21.29 17.39 -1.01
CA THR A 77 -21.27 18.64 -1.80
C THR A 77 -20.25 18.60 -2.93
N GLN A 78 -19.06 18.01 -2.72
CA GLN A 78 -18.11 17.79 -3.82
C GLN A 78 -18.63 16.80 -4.88
N ALA A 79 -19.25 15.69 -4.48
CA ALA A 79 -19.83 14.72 -5.41
C ALA A 79 -21.01 15.32 -6.22
N LEU A 80 -21.85 16.14 -5.58
CA LEU A 80 -22.95 16.85 -6.24
C LEU A 80 -22.47 18.01 -7.12
N ALA A 81 -21.37 18.68 -6.76
CA ALA A 81 -20.77 19.73 -7.58
C ALA A 81 -20.09 19.16 -8.85
N ALA A 82 -19.41 18.00 -8.73
CA ALA A 82 -18.80 17.32 -9.88
C ALA A 82 -19.83 16.86 -10.93
N GLY A 83 -21.05 16.49 -10.50
CA GLY A 83 -22.15 16.14 -11.39
C GLY A 83 -22.78 17.32 -12.16
N LYS A 84 -22.55 18.56 -11.71
CA LYS A 84 -23.14 19.77 -12.33
C LYS A 84 -22.27 20.41 -13.42
N ALA A 85 -21.00 19.99 -13.56
CA ALA A 85 -20.06 20.52 -14.55
C ALA A 85 -20.04 19.74 -15.88
N GLY A 86 -20.68 18.56 -15.95
CA GLY A 86 -20.73 17.72 -17.16
C GLY A 86 -22.00 17.90 -18.03
N GLY A 87 -22.76 18.97 -17.80
CA GLY A 87 -24.05 19.21 -18.45
C GLY A 87 -24.16 20.59 -19.07
N LYS A 88 -23.22 20.96 -19.95
CA LYS A 88 -23.39 21.88 -21.09
C LYS A 88 -22.36 21.55 -22.16
#